data_AF-A0A2M6K8I0-F1
#
_entry.id   AF-A0A2M6K8I0-F1
#
_cell.length_a   1.000
_cell.length_b   1.000
_cell.length_c   1.000
_cell.angle_alpha   90.00
_cell.angle_beta   90.00
_cell.angle_gamma   90.00
#
_symmetry.space_group_name_H-M   'P 1'
#
loop_
_entity.id
_entity.type
_entity.pdbx_description
1 polymer ?
#
loop_
_entity_poly.entity_id
_entity_poly.type
_entity_poly.pdbx_seq_one_letter_code
_entity_poly.pdbx_strand_id
1 'polypeptide(L)'
;MKKGDKNNKPITKGEAKKVVSEVLGQFTEDVLLPSIEKIVNNQVDEKIGQHRHEMKNYIDEKLTSTKGDIISYIKGDRERDKNWKLKIVNILKREKLAKSSELKFLVDLVR
;
A
#
# COMPACT_ATOMS: atom_id res chain seq x y z
N MET A 1 47.55 64.54 12.56
CA MET A 1 48.25 63.51 11.78
C MET A 1 47.25 62.41 11.41
N LYS A 2 46.76 62.38 10.16
CA LYS A 2 45.90 61.28 9.66
C LYS A 2 46.80 60.33 8.87
N LYS A 3 47.01 59.12 9.39
CA LYS A 3 47.66 58.04 8.63
C LYS A 3 46.67 57.59 7.56
N GLY A 4 46.98 57.88 6.30
CA GLY A 4 46.20 57.43 5.16
C GLY A 4 46.31 55.92 5.00
N ASP A 5 45.16 55.27 4.87
CA ASP A 5 45.01 53.86 4.52
C ASP A 5 45.68 53.59 3.16
N LYS A 6 46.83 52.92 3.21
CA LYS A 6 47.50 52.36 2.04
C LYS A 6 47.10 50.90 1.95
N ASN A 7 45.96 50.57 1.33
CA ASN A 7 45.69 49.20 0.84
C ASN A 7 44.46 49.16 -0.08
N ASN A 8 44.52 49.87 -1.21
CA ASN A 8 43.57 49.62 -2.30
C ASN A 8 44.33 49.55 -3.63
N LYS A 9 45.06 48.45 -3.84
CA LYS A 9 45.57 48.09 -5.17
C LYS A 9 44.39 47.58 -6.00
N PRO A 10 44.23 48.03 -7.25
CA PRO A 10 43.18 47.52 -8.13
C PRO A 10 43.40 46.03 -8.39
N ILE A 11 42.37 45.22 -8.10
CA ILE A 11 42.37 43.78 -8.35
C ILE A 11 42.49 43.56 -9.86
N THR A 12 43.41 42.69 -10.27
CA THR A 12 43.58 42.36 -11.69
C THR A 12 42.42 41.47 -12.16
N LYS A 13 42.06 41.54 -13.46
CA LYS A 13 40.94 40.74 -14.01
C LYS A 13 41.05 39.23 -13.73
N GLY A 14 42.27 38.70 -13.63
CA GLY A 14 42.53 37.29 -13.30
C GLY A 14 42.19 36.95 -11.84
N GLU A 15 42.54 37.82 -10.90
CA GLU A 15 42.23 37.64 -9.47
C GLU A 15 40.73 37.77 -9.20
N ALA A 16 40.06 38.71 -9.87
CA ALA A 16 38.61 38.86 -9.77
C ALA A 16 37.87 37.60 -10.27
N LYS A 17 38.33 36.99 -11.36
CA LYS A 17 37.75 35.75 -11.89
C LYS A 17 37.94 34.57 -10.93
N LYS A 18 39.10 34.49 -10.26
CA LYS A 18 39.40 33.46 -9.26
C LYS A 18 38.49 33.58 -8.03
N VAL A 19 38.39 34.79 -7.47
CA VAL A 19 37.51 35.07 -6.32
C VAL A 19 36.04 34.78 -6.65
N VAL A 20 35.56 35.20 -7.83
CA VAL A 20 34.19 34.88 -8.26
C VAL A 20 33.98 33.38 -8.42
N SER A 21 34.95 32.64 -8.96
CA SER A 21 34.85 31.19 -9.08
C SER A 21 34.82 30.48 -7.72
N GLU A 22 35.61 30.95 -6.76
CA GLU A 22 35.65 30.39 -5.40
C GLU A 22 34.33 30.66 -4.67
N VAL A 23 33.81 31.88 -4.75
CA VAL A 23 32.53 32.26 -4.14
C VAL A 23 31.35 31.49 -4.76
N LEU A 24 31.35 31.31 -6.09
CA LEU A 24 30.32 30.50 -6.75
C LEU A 24 30.45 29.01 -6.41
N GLY A 25 31.67 28.51 -6.25
CA GLY A 25 31.94 27.15 -5.77
C GLY A 25 31.37 26.94 -4.37
N GLN A 26 31.74 27.80 -3.42
CA GLN A 26 31.24 27.77 -2.05
C GLN A 26 29.72 27.91 -1.99
N PHE A 27 29.12 28.84 -2.74
CA PHE A 27 27.67 28.97 -2.80
C PHE A 27 26.99 27.70 -3.35
N THR A 28 27.62 27.03 -4.31
CA THR A 28 27.10 25.76 -4.84
C THR A 28 27.13 24.67 -3.78
N GLU A 29 28.25 24.54 -3.06
CA GLU A 29 28.44 23.53 -2.00
C GLU A 29 27.59 23.79 -0.76
N ASP A 30 27.52 25.04 -0.29
CA ASP A 30 26.88 25.38 0.98
C ASP A 30 25.37 25.63 0.85
N VAL A 31 24.90 26.00 -0.34
CA VAL A 31 23.50 26.44 -0.54
C VAL A 31 22.77 25.61 -1.57
N LEU A 32 23.31 25.49 -2.79
CA LEU A 32 22.57 24.84 -3.88
C LEU A 32 22.47 23.32 -3.70
N LEU A 33 23.57 22.63 -3.43
CA LEU A 33 23.57 21.19 -3.26
C LEU A 33 22.66 20.74 -2.10
N PRO A 34 22.75 21.33 -0.88
CA PRO A 34 21.86 20.96 0.21
C PRO A 34 20.38 21.23 -0.09
N SER A 35 20.08 22.31 -0.83
CA SER A 35 18.72 22.63 -1.22
C SER A 35 18.15 21.60 -2.21
N ILE A 36 18.95 21.18 -3.19
CA ILE A 36 18.57 20.13 -4.14
C ILE A 36 18.39 18.81 -3.42
N GLU A 37 19.31 18.43 -2.53
CA GLU A 37 19.22 17.20 -1.75
C GLU A 37 17.93 17.17 -0.91
N LYS A 38 17.58 18.28 -0.25
CA LYS A 38 16.32 18.40 0.49
C LYS A 38 15.09 18.22 -0.39
N ILE A 39 15.08 18.81 -1.59
CA ILE A 39 13.97 18.66 -2.54
C ILE A 39 13.85 17.21 -2.99
N VAL A 40 14.97 16.57 -3.36
CA VAL A 40 15.00 15.18 -3.80
C VAL A 40 14.52 14.25 -2.69
N ASN A 41 15.03 14.40 -1.48
CA ASN A 41 14.64 13.56 -0.34
C ASN A 41 13.14 13.69 -0.04
N ASN A 42 12.60 14.91 -0.02
CA ASN A 42 11.17 15.12 0.18
C ASN A 42 10.32 14.45 -0.92
N GLN A 43 10.72 14.58 -2.18
CA GLN A 43 10.01 13.95 -3.30
C GLN A 43 10.08 12.42 -3.25
N VAL A 44 11.21 11.86 -2.82
CA VAL A 44 11.38 10.42 -2.64
C VAL A 44 10.47 9.93 -1.51
N ASP A 45 10.45 10.62 -0.38
CA ASP A 45 9.61 10.27 0.77
C ASP A 45 8.12 10.34 0.42
N GLU A 46 7.69 11.38 -0.31
CA GLU A 46 6.31 11.50 -0.80
C GLU A 46 5.93 10.35 -1.73
N LYS A 47 6.80 10.00 -2.69
CA LYS A 47 6.56 8.87 -3.60
C LYS A 47 6.49 7.54 -2.86
N ILE A 48 7.39 7.30 -1.91
CA ILE A 48 7.37 6.10 -1.07
C ILE A 48 6.07 6.05 -0.25
N GLY A 49 5.64 7.19 0.30
CA GLY A 49 4.37 7.30 1.01
C GLY A 49 3.16 6.94 0.14
N GLN A 50 3.12 7.46 -1.10
CA GLN A 50 2.09 7.13 -2.09
C GLN A 50 2.09 5.64 -2.43
N HIS A 51 3.26 5.07 -2.77
CA HIS A 51 3.39 3.65 -3.09
C HIS A 51 2.95 2.76 -1.93
N ARG A 52 3.27 3.13 -0.68
CA ARG A 52 2.83 2.40 0.51
C ARG A 52 1.31 2.43 0.64
N HIS A 53 0.67 3.56 0.36
CA HIS A 53 -0.78 3.68 0.42
C HIS A 53 -1.47 2.86 -0.68
N GLU A 54 -0.95 2.93 -1.91
CA GLU A 54 -1.44 2.13 -3.04
C GLU A 54 -1.31 0.63 -2.77
N MET A 55 -0.16 0.19 -2.26
CA MET A 55 0.05 -1.21 -1.87
C MET A 55 -0.93 -1.65 -0.79
N LYS A 56 -1.17 -0.79 0.22
CA LYS A 56 -2.13 -1.10 1.28
C LYS A 56 -3.53 -1.30 0.68
N ASN A 57 -3.98 -0.37 -0.16
CA ASN A 57 -5.30 -0.44 -0.79
C ASN A 57 -5.43 -1.69 -1.67
N TYR A 58 -4.40 -2.01 -2.45
CA TYR A 58 -4.35 -3.23 -3.25
C TYR A 58 -4.47 -4.51 -2.41
N ILE A 59 -3.74 -4.58 -1.29
CA ILE A 59 -3.80 -5.72 -0.36
C ILE A 59 -5.19 -5.82 0.26
N ASP A 60 -5.76 -4.70 0.72
CA ASP A 60 -7.10 -4.68 1.34
C ASP A 60 -8.19 -5.12 0.34
N GLU A 61 -8.11 -4.66 -0.92
CA GLU A 61 -9.01 -5.06 -2.00
C GLU A 61 -8.90 -6.57 -2.30
N LYS A 62 -7.67 -7.07 -2.49
CA LYS A 62 -7.43 -8.50 -2.74
C LYS A 62 -7.87 -9.37 -1.58
N LEU A 63 -7.58 -8.97 -0.35
CA LEU A 63 -7.99 -9.69 0.84
C LEU A 63 -9.52 -9.76 0.96
N THR A 64 -10.21 -8.66 0.65
CA THR A 64 -11.67 -8.59 0.67
C THR A 64 -12.27 -9.50 -0.39
N SER A 65 -11.75 -9.48 -1.62
CA SER A 65 -12.17 -10.37 -2.70
C SER A 65 -12.00 -11.83 -2.31
N THR A 66 -10.80 -12.23 -1.85
CA THR A 66 -10.51 -13.61 -1.47
C THR A 66 -11.38 -14.09 -0.31
N LYS A 67 -11.65 -13.22 0.68
CA LYS A 67 -12.60 -13.54 1.75
C LYS A 67 -14.00 -13.79 1.20
N GLY A 68 -14.45 -12.96 0.25
CA GLY A 68 -15.72 -13.15 -0.45
C GLY A 68 -15.81 -14.47 -1.19
N ASP A 69 -14.75 -14.87 -1.89
CA ASP A 69 -14.66 -16.13 -2.62
C ASP A 69 -14.73 -17.34 -1.68
N ILE A 70 -13.98 -17.32 -0.57
CA ILE A 70 -13.98 -18.38 0.44
C ILE A 70 -15.38 -18.53 1.05
N ILE A 71 -16.03 -17.43 1.42
CA ILE A 71 -17.40 -17.45 1.97
C ILE A 71 -18.37 -18.03 0.96
N SER A 72 -18.27 -17.63 -0.31
CA SER A 72 -19.15 -18.10 -1.38
C SER A 72 -18.96 -19.59 -1.64
N TYR A 73 -17.72 -20.08 -1.62
CA TYR A 73 -17.40 -21.49 -1.73
C TYR A 73 -18.01 -22.30 -0.58
N ILE A 74 -17.81 -21.88 0.68
CA ILE A 74 -18.35 -22.56 1.86
C ILE A 74 -19.88 -22.55 1.86
N LYS A 75 -20.51 -21.42 1.51
CA LYS A 75 -21.97 -21.33 1.39
C LYS A 75 -22.50 -22.26 0.31
N GLY A 76 -21.87 -22.27 -0.85
CA GLY A 76 -22.23 -23.17 -1.96
C GLY A 76 -22.11 -24.63 -1.56
N ASP A 77 -21.06 -24.99 -0.82
CA ASP A 77 -20.87 -26.36 -0.36
C ASP A 77 -21.91 -26.79 0.68
N ARG A 78 -22.19 -25.95 1.68
CA ARG A 78 -23.27 -26.18 2.65
C ARG A 78 -24.63 -26.34 1.98
N GLU A 79 -24.93 -25.52 0.98
CA GLU A 79 -26.18 -25.61 0.24
C GLU A 79 -26.27 -26.90 -0.57
N ARG A 80 -25.18 -27.33 -1.21
CA ARG A 80 -25.13 -28.63 -1.91
C ARG A 80 -25.34 -29.80 -0.96
N ASP A 81 -24.66 -29.80 0.20
CA ASP A 81 -24.80 -30.83 1.23
C ASP A 81 -26.23 -30.89 1.77
N LYS A 82 -26.83 -29.73 2.09
CA LYS A 82 -28.24 -29.64 2.52
C LYS A 82 -29.17 -30.23 1.47
N ASN A 83 -29.01 -29.86 0.20
CA ASN A 83 -29.81 -30.39 -0.90
C ASN A 83 -29.62 -31.89 -1.10
N TRP A 84 -28.41 -32.40 -0.95
CA TRP A 84 -28.14 -33.84 -1.00
C TRP A 84 -28.83 -34.57 0.15
N LYS A 85 -28.71 -34.08 1.39
CA LYS A 85 -29.41 -34.66 2.57
C LYS A 85 -30.92 -34.66 2.41
N LEU A 86 -31.50 -33.56 1.91
CA LEU A 86 -32.94 -33.49 1.62
C LEU A 86 -33.38 -34.52 0.57
N LYS A 87 -32.57 -34.75 -0.47
CA LYS A 87 -32.85 -35.81 -1.46
C LYS A 87 -32.88 -37.19 -0.81
N ILE A 88 -31.94 -37.50 0.08
CA ILE A 88 -31.93 -38.78 0.81
C ILE A 88 -33.19 -38.94 1.67
N VAL A 89 -33.55 -37.91 2.44
CA VAL A 89 -34.78 -37.92 3.26
C VAL A 89 -36.03 -38.15 2.40
N ASN A 90 -36.09 -37.52 1.22
CA ASN A 90 -37.20 -37.72 0.29
C ASN A 90 -37.26 -39.14 -0.28
N ILE A 91 -36.12 -39.77 -0.56
CA ILE A 91 -36.07 -41.19 -0.99
C ILE A 91 -36.56 -42.09 0.14
N LEU A 92 -36.08 -41.90 1.37
CA LEU A 92 -36.51 -42.68 2.54
C LEU A 92 -38.03 -42.58 2.76
N LYS A 93 -38.58 -41.37 2.56
CA LYS A 93 -40.03 -41.14 2.64
C LYS A 93 -40.80 -41.84 1.53
N ARG A 94 -40.33 -41.74 0.28
CA ARG A 94 -41.01 -42.32 -0.90
C ARG A 94 -41.04 -43.84 -0.86
N GLU A 95 -39.91 -44.45 -0.52
CA GLU A 95 -39.75 -45.89 -0.44
C GLU A 95 -40.26 -46.48 0.90
N LYS A 96 -40.81 -45.64 1.79
CA LYS A 96 -41.32 -46.02 3.12
C LYS A 96 -40.28 -46.78 3.97
N LEU A 97 -39.01 -46.40 3.85
CA LEU A 97 -37.87 -47.06 4.51
C LEU A 97 -37.64 -46.59 5.96
N ALA A 98 -38.33 -45.53 6.39
CA ALA A 98 -38.20 -44.95 7.73
C ALA A 98 -39.57 -44.59 8.31
N LYS A 99 -39.68 -44.59 9.64
CA LYS A 99 -40.89 -44.18 10.35
C LYS A 99 -41.09 -42.66 10.26
N SER A 100 -42.34 -42.23 10.40
CA SER A 100 -42.68 -40.79 10.37
C SER A 100 -41.92 -39.97 11.43
N SER A 101 -41.69 -40.52 12.62
CA SER A 101 -40.90 -39.90 13.69
C SER A 101 -39.42 -39.74 13.32
N GLU A 102 -38.83 -40.73 12.66
CA GLU A 102 -37.43 -40.73 12.20
C GLU A 102 -37.24 -39.73 11.06
N LEU A 103 -38.18 -39.69 10.11
CA LEU A 103 -38.16 -38.69 9.03
C LEU A 103 -38.24 -37.26 9.57
N LYS A 104 -39.09 -37.01 10.57
CA LYS A 104 -39.19 -35.70 11.20
C LYS A 104 -37.88 -35.28 11.86
N PHE A 105 -37.26 -36.20 12.60
CA PHE A 105 -35.95 -35.96 13.22
C PHE A 105 -34.86 -35.67 12.17
N LEU A 106 -34.82 -36.43 11.07
CA LEU A 106 -33.85 -36.21 9.99
C LEU A 106 -34.06 -34.86 9.28
N VAL A 107 -35.31 -34.42 9.06
CA VAL A 107 -35.59 -33.10 8.49
C VAL A 107 -35.11 -31.97 9.42
N ASP A 108 -35.34 -32.11 10.73
CA ASP A 108 -34.91 -31.12 11.71
C ASP A 108 -33.38 -31.04 11.81
N LEU A 109 -32.66 -32.15 11.59
CA LEU A 109 -31.19 -32.21 11.56
C LEU A 109 -30.55 -31.54 10.33
N VAL A 110 -31.31 -31.41 9.23
CA VAL A 110 -30.84 -30.81 7.97
C VAL A 110 -31.11 -29.29 7.93
N ARG A 111 -31.92 -28.78 8.86
CA ARG A 111 -32.31 -27.38 8.92
C ARG A 111 -31.16 -26.47 9.31
#